data_AF-L7UKH9-F1
#
_entry.id   AF-L7UKH9-F1
#
_cell.length_a   1.000
_cell.length_b   1.000
_cell.length_c   1.000
_cell.angle_alpha   90.00
_cell.angle_beta   90.00
_cell.angle_gamma   90.00
#
_symmetry.space_group_name_H-M   'P 1'
#
loop_
_entity.id
_entity.type
_entity.pdbx_description
1 polymer ?
#
loop_
_entity_poly.entity_id
_entity_poly.type
_entity_poly.pdbx_seq_one_letter_code
_entity_poly.pdbx_strand_id
1 'polypeptide(L)' 'MSPPVNPDTSKAPPEKRAELDDAPPVLGSWRNIYLFVVGVFVLFVSLTWTLTWVYS' A
#
# COMPACT_ATOMS: atom_id res chain seq x y z
N MET A 1 28.37 47.35 -1.24
CA MET A 1 27.78 46.40 -2.20
C MET A 1 27.34 45.16 -1.43
N SER A 2 26.04 44.92 -1.32
CA SER A 2 25.51 43.67 -0.74
C SER A 2 25.32 42.65 -1.87
N PRO A 3 25.67 41.37 -1.68
CA PRO A 3 25.53 40.36 -2.73
C PRO A 3 24.05 40.07 -3.05
N PRO A 4 23.71 39.73 -4.31
CA PRO A 4 22.34 39.46 -4.73
C PRO A 4 21.84 38.12 -4.15
N VAL A 5 20.68 38.15 -3.49
CA VAL A 5 19.97 36.97 -3.00
C VAL A 5 19.32 36.28 -4.19
N ASN A 6 19.90 35.17 -4.66
CA ASN A 6 19.31 34.35 -5.71
C ASN A 6 18.16 33.49 -5.12
N PRO A 7 16.94 33.54 -5.70
CA PRO A 7 15.77 32.80 -5.19
C PRO A 7 15.83 31.28 -5.45
N ASP A 8 16.82 30.79 -6.20
CA ASP A 8 16.93 29.37 -6.59
C ASP A 8 17.55 28.45 -5.52
N THR A 9 17.82 28.95 -4.31
CA THR A 9 18.32 28.11 -3.19
C THR A 9 17.21 27.28 -2.52
N SER A 10 16.03 27.18 -3.15
CA SER A 10 14.84 26.55 -2.56
C SER A 10 14.30 25.39 -3.40
N LYS A 11 15.12 24.37 -3.64
CA LYS A 11 14.63 23.02 -3.93
C LYS A 11 15.52 22.00 -3.24
N ALA A 12 15.36 21.89 -1.92
CA ALA A 12 15.59 20.60 -1.28
C ALA A 12 14.79 19.52 -2.04
N PRO A 13 15.30 18.28 -2.19
CA PRO A 13 14.52 17.19 -2.78
C PRO A 13 13.15 17.16 -2.11
N PRO A 14 12.04 16.94 -2.85
CA PRO A 14 10.72 16.91 -2.24
C PRO A 14 10.77 15.92 -1.08
N GLU A 15 10.62 16.42 0.14
CA GLU A 15 10.56 15.57 1.33
C GLU A 15 9.55 14.46 1.04
N LYS A 16 10.01 13.22 1.09
CA LYS A 16 9.18 12.05 0.88
C LYS A 16 8.06 12.13 1.92
N ARG A 17 6.85 12.53 1.51
CA ARG A 17 5.73 12.78 2.44
C ARG A 17 5.43 11.47 3.16
N ALA A 18 5.91 11.34 4.39
CA ALA A 18 5.77 10.14 5.21
C ALA A 18 4.29 9.78 5.45
N GLU A 19 3.39 10.78 5.40
CA GLU A 19 1.93 10.61 5.47
C GLU A 19 1.34 9.71 4.37
N LEU A 20 2.02 9.54 3.22
CA LEU A 20 1.56 8.64 2.15
C LEU A 20 2.20 7.24 2.23
N ASP A 21 3.24 7.07 3.05
CA ASP A 21 3.93 5.80 3.33
C ASP A 21 3.35 5.13 4.59
N ASP A 22 2.12 5.51 4.96
CA ASP A 22 1.35 5.02 6.11
C ASP A 22 0.91 3.57 5.83
N ALA A 23 1.89 2.68 5.75
CA ALA A 23 1.70 1.28 5.52
C ALA A 23 1.25 0.65 6.84
N PRO A 24 0.12 -0.08 6.85
CA PRO A 24 -0.48 -0.59 8.07
C PRO A 24 0.46 -1.54 8.82
N PRO A 25 0.55 -1.42 10.16
CA PRO A 25 1.62 -2.00 10.97
C PRO A 25 1.61 -3.54 11.00
N VAL A 26 0.48 -4.17 10.71
CA VAL A 26 0.30 -5.63 10.87
C VAL A 26 0.93 -6.42 9.72
N LEU A 27 0.91 -5.87 8.51
CA LEU A 27 1.42 -6.55 7.30
C LEU A 27 2.53 -5.77 6.59
N GLY A 28 2.90 -4.59 7.12
CA GLY A 28 4.04 -3.76 6.70
C GLY A 28 3.91 -3.10 5.33
N SER A 29 3.08 -3.64 4.42
CA SER A 29 2.83 -3.09 3.10
C SER A 29 1.39 -3.34 2.66
N TRP A 30 0.79 -2.35 1.99
CA TRP A 30 -0.51 -2.47 1.34
C TRP A 30 -0.59 -3.66 0.37
N ARG A 31 0.53 -3.98 -0.30
CA ARG A 31 0.62 -5.16 -1.17
C ARG A 31 0.30 -6.44 -0.41
N ASN A 32 0.81 -6.60 0.80
CA ASN A 32 0.61 -7.80 1.60
C ASN A 32 -0.84 -7.92 2.06
N ILE A 33 -1.50 -6.80 2.32
CA ILE A 33 -2.95 -6.77 2.58
C ILE A 33 -3.73 -7.20 1.34
N TYR A 34 -3.41 -6.65 0.17
CA TYR A 34 -4.11 -7.05 -1.06
C TYR A 34 -3.95 -8.55 -1.33
N LEU A 35 -2.74 -9.09 -1.18
CA LEU A 35 -2.48 -10.53 -1.33
C LEU A 35 -3.22 -11.36 -0.28
N PHE A 36 -3.27 -10.91 0.97
CA PHE A 36 -3.99 -11.58 2.03
C PHE A 36 -5.50 -11.61 1.76
N VAL A 37 -6.10 -10.47 1.43
CA VAL A 37 -7.54 -10.35 1.13
C VAL A 37 -7.91 -11.20 -0.08
N VAL A 38 -7.14 -11.13 -1.16
CA VAL A 38 -7.36 -11.96 -2.37
C VAL A 38 -7.21 -13.44 -2.03
N GLY A 39 -6.21 -13.81 -1.23
CA GLY A 39 -6.00 -15.19 -0.80
C GLY A 39 -7.18 -15.75 0.00
N VAL A 40 -7.67 -15.00 0.99
CA VAL A 40 -8.84 -15.37 1.79
C VAL A 40 -10.08 -15.48 0.92
N PHE A 41 -10.28 -14.54 -0.02
CA PHE A 41 -11.41 -14.57 -0.94
C PHE A 41 -11.40 -15.84 -1.83
N VAL A 42 -10.27 -16.14 -2.47
CA VAL A 42 -10.14 -17.34 -3.32
C VAL A 42 -10.34 -18.62 -2.50
N LEU A 43 -9.80 -18.66 -1.28
CA LEU A 43 -10.01 -19.77 -0.36
C LEU A 43 -11.51 -19.96 -0.06
N PHE A 44 -12.22 -18.87 0.27
CA PHE A 44 -13.66 -18.91 0.57
C PHE A 44 -14.49 -19.39 -0.62
N VAL A 45 -14.20 -18.90 -1.82
CA VAL A 45 -14.84 -19.36 -3.07
C VAL A 45 -14.57 -20.86 -3.29
N SER A 46 -13.33 -21.30 -3.08
CA SER A 46 -12.97 -22.71 -3.27
C SER A 46 -13.66 -23.64 -2.26
N LEU A 47 -13.75 -23.21 -0.99
CA LEU A 47 -14.46 -23.93 0.06
C LEU A 47 -15.95 -24.04 -0.26
N THR A 48 -16.60 -22.92 -0.58
CA THR A 48 -18.03 -22.89 -0.89
C THR A 48 -18.35 -23.70 -2.14
N TRP A 49 -17.54 -23.58 -3.20
CA TRP A 49 -17.65 -24.40 -4.40
C TRP A 49 -17.57 -25.90 -4.10
N THR A 50 -16.57 -26.31 -3.32
CA THR A 50 -16.39 -27.71 -2.93
C THR A 50 -17.58 -28.21 -2.13
N LEU A 51 -18.07 -27.40 -1.19
CA LEU A 51 -19.26 -27.73 -0.40
C LEU A 51 -20.48 -27.92 -1.31
N THR A 52 -20.73 -26.99 -2.23
CA THR A 52 -21.82 -27.12 -3.20
C THR A 52 -21.70 -28.39 -4.02
N TRP A 53 -20.51 -28.72 -4.53
CA TRP A 53 -20.28 -29.93 -5.31
C TRP A 53 -20.51 -31.23 -4.52
N VAL A 54 -20.12 -31.26 -3.24
CA VAL A 54 -20.30 -32.44 -2.38
C VAL A 54 -21.76 -32.68 -2.02
N TYR A 55 -22.57 -31.62 -1.92
CA TYR A 55 -23.95 -31.69 -1.45
C TYR A 55 -25.02 -31.47 -2.54
N SER A 56 -24.61 -31.29 -3.81
CA SER A 56 -25.50 -31.29 -4.99
C SER A 56 -25.66 -32.69 -5.57
#